data_AF-A0A0F9A5J7-F1
#
_entry.id   AF-A0A0F9A5J7-F1
#
_cell.length_a   1.000
_cell.length_b   1.000
_cell.length_c   1.000
_cell.angle_alpha   90.00
_cell.angle_beta   90.00
_cell.angle_gamma   90.00
#
_symmetry.space_group_name_H-M   'P 1'
#
loop_
_entity.id
_entity.type
_entity.pdbx_description
1 polymer ?
#
loop_
_entity_poly.entity_id
_entity_poly.type
_entity_poly.pdbx_seq_one_letter_code
_entity_poly.pdbx_strand_id
1 'polypeptide(L)'
;YFFVHDRNGLPVYATISDGYRKSKHYIEDVDKKLRYIYGVKKKGLLEVFDRGGYSKKFCVEISDSIRFICWRSDARSLPKGIENADWTEVKIEHQGNNYGQVDEKTYYAWERKAEFEVEEKKAEFREIWIRKGRRTSPVLSNDFGTSLEDLVRHMTRRWGAQENMFKELNGCTHQDHGIDRIHSYRKKRFTESFLYKQGLENIEQGICHEIDNPERRVIGKKISGLRAKKNKISGQILKHQKEGDNKKLLELKRKHTGLERQINNQIKRRDALPKKVNLFERIQEKGILRLSDEKKLFFDWLKMNAIWAKREIVEIVKPLYKDLRDVNKFVKSILRSRTYVRKEGEVLNVSFPPQRSKKSARALEQLCATLNEYG
;
A
#
# COMPACT_ATOMS: atom_id res chain seq x y z
N TYR A 1 -2.44 5.84 7.57
CA TYR A 1 -3.59 4.92 7.71
C TYR A 1 -3.15 3.52 7.41
N PHE A 2 -3.71 2.56 8.15
CA PHE A 2 -3.68 1.16 7.79
C PHE A 2 -5.12 0.70 7.58
N PHE A 3 -5.39 0.21 6.37
CA PHE A 3 -6.63 -0.48 6.05
C PHE A 3 -6.32 -1.96 5.99
N VAL A 4 -7.03 -2.73 6.79
CA VAL A 4 -7.03 -4.19 6.75
C VAL A 4 -8.20 -4.59 5.88
N HIS A 5 -7.94 -5.53 4.96
CA HIS A 5 -8.98 -6.06 4.11
C HIS A 5 -9.05 -7.58 4.30
N ASP A 6 -10.22 -8.13 4.06
CA ASP A 6 -10.40 -9.55 3.93
C ASP A 6 -9.79 -10.08 2.60
N ARG A 7 -9.99 -11.38 2.37
CA ARG A 7 -9.56 -12.10 1.15
C ARG A 7 -10.19 -11.58 -0.15
N ASN A 8 -11.33 -10.90 -0.07
CA ASN A 8 -12.06 -10.33 -1.20
C ASN A 8 -11.68 -8.86 -1.44
N GLY A 9 -10.76 -8.31 -0.65
CA GLY A 9 -10.39 -6.90 -0.70
C GLY A 9 -11.51 -6.00 -0.17
N LEU A 10 -12.41 -6.52 0.67
CA LEU A 10 -13.33 -5.71 1.46
C LEU A 10 -12.59 -5.21 2.69
N PRO A 11 -12.61 -3.91 2.97
CA PRO A 11 -11.97 -3.36 4.14
C PRO A 11 -12.75 -3.79 5.38
N VAL A 12 -12.09 -4.38 6.37
CA VAL A 12 -12.73 -4.90 7.61
C VAL A 12 -12.31 -4.13 8.85
N TYR A 13 -11.20 -3.42 8.77
CA TYR A 13 -10.69 -2.62 9.87
C TYR A 13 -9.84 -1.47 9.33
N ALA A 14 -9.90 -0.32 9.99
CA ALA A 14 -9.08 0.83 9.68
C ALA A 14 -8.53 1.44 10.96
N THR A 15 -7.24 1.81 10.93
CA THR A 15 -6.62 2.59 12.00
C THR A 15 -5.84 3.77 11.44
N ILE A 16 -5.86 4.86 12.20
CA ILE A 16 -5.11 6.06 11.87
C ILE A 16 -3.63 5.78 12.14
N SER A 17 -2.81 6.24 11.20
CA SER A 17 -1.38 6.33 11.43
C SER A 17 -0.97 7.71 10.96
N ASP A 18 -0.46 8.49 11.91
CA ASP A 18 0.03 9.86 11.70
C ASP A 18 1.41 9.89 11.01
N GLY A 19 1.92 8.73 10.59
CA GLY A 19 3.23 8.60 9.95
C GLY A 19 4.42 8.76 10.90
N TYR A 20 4.16 8.89 12.21
CA TYR A 20 5.21 9.04 13.22
C TYR A 20 6.06 7.76 13.36
N ARG A 21 5.41 6.60 13.49
CA ARG A 21 6.05 5.27 13.46
C ARG A 21 5.86 4.57 12.11
N LYS A 22 6.74 3.61 11.80
CA LYS A 22 6.61 2.72 10.64
C LYS A 22 5.48 1.70 10.84
N SER A 23 4.99 1.10 9.76
CA SER A 23 3.87 0.14 9.78
C SER A 23 4.03 -1.01 10.78
N LYS A 24 5.25 -1.50 10.97
CA LYS A 24 5.57 -2.58 11.91
C LYS A 24 5.09 -2.33 13.33
N HIS A 25 5.17 -1.08 13.79
CA HIS A 25 4.67 -0.69 15.12
C HIS A 25 3.16 -0.92 15.27
N TYR A 26 2.40 -0.73 14.19
CA TYR A 26 0.95 -0.85 14.23
C TYR A 26 0.46 -2.28 13.98
N ILE A 27 1.28 -3.15 13.37
CA ILE A 27 0.86 -4.53 13.03
C ILE A 27 0.44 -5.30 14.29
N GLU A 28 1.20 -5.23 15.37
CA GLU A 28 0.85 -5.95 16.61
C GLU A 28 -0.41 -5.41 17.29
N ASP A 29 -0.62 -4.10 17.28
CA ASP A 29 -1.86 -3.49 17.78
C ASP A 29 -3.06 -3.89 16.93
N VAL A 30 -2.89 -3.88 15.61
CA VAL A 30 -3.91 -4.32 14.64
C VAL A 30 -4.25 -5.80 14.85
N ASP A 31 -3.26 -6.70 14.94
CA ASP A 31 -3.48 -8.13 15.21
C ASP A 31 -4.28 -8.34 16.50
N LYS A 32 -3.89 -7.69 17.61
CA LYS A 32 -4.62 -7.80 18.89
C LYS A 32 -6.09 -7.42 18.74
N LYS A 33 -6.37 -6.32 18.04
CA LYS A 33 -7.74 -5.84 17.82
C LYS A 33 -8.52 -6.76 16.87
N LEU A 34 -7.91 -7.22 15.79
CA LEU A 34 -8.54 -8.17 14.87
C LEU A 34 -8.86 -9.49 15.57
N ARG A 35 -7.94 -10.01 16.39
CA ARG A 35 -8.18 -11.23 17.16
C ARG A 35 -9.32 -11.09 18.15
N TYR A 36 -9.43 -9.93 18.79
CA TYR A 36 -10.57 -9.61 19.65
C TYR A 36 -11.88 -9.56 18.85
N ILE A 37 -11.92 -8.84 17.74
CA ILE A 37 -13.10 -8.71 16.86
C ILE A 37 -13.58 -10.08 16.35
N TYR A 38 -12.65 -10.92 15.89
CA TYR A 38 -12.98 -12.24 15.33
C TYR A 38 -13.06 -13.36 16.37
N GLY A 39 -12.79 -13.09 17.66
CA GLY A 39 -12.84 -14.09 18.72
C GLY A 39 -11.81 -15.22 18.57
N VAL A 40 -10.65 -14.96 17.95
CA VAL A 40 -9.63 -15.99 17.67
C VAL A 40 -8.40 -15.88 18.57
N LYS A 41 -7.73 -17.01 18.80
CA LYS A 41 -6.48 -17.09 19.57
C LYS A 41 -5.28 -16.56 18.75
N LYS A 42 -4.13 -16.43 19.42
CA LYS A 42 -2.83 -16.14 18.75
C LYS A 42 -2.63 -17.07 17.56
N LYS A 43 -2.06 -16.55 16.47
CA LYS A 43 -1.90 -17.27 15.18
C LYS A 43 -3.20 -17.78 14.53
N GLY A 44 -4.38 -17.39 15.03
CA GLY A 44 -5.66 -17.77 14.44
C GLY A 44 -5.97 -17.07 13.11
N LEU A 45 -5.36 -15.91 12.85
CA LEU A 45 -5.47 -15.16 11.60
C LEU A 45 -4.18 -15.30 10.79
N LEU A 46 -4.30 -15.47 9.47
CA LEU A 46 -3.19 -15.32 8.54
C LEU A 46 -3.13 -13.86 8.05
N GLU A 47 -2.15 -13.12 8.53
CA GLU A 47 -1.97 -11.72 8.16
C GLU A 47 -1.03 -11.54 6.97
N VAL A 48 -1.42 -10.70 6.01
CA VAL A 48 -0.67 -10.48 4.75
C VAL A 48 -0.14 -9.06 4.69
N PHE A 49 1.18 -8.87 4.74
CA PHE A 49 1.80 -7.53 4.75
C PHE A 49 2.66 -7.24 3.52
N ASP A 50 2.82 -5.94 3.21
CA ASP A 50 3.75 -5.51 2.16
C ASP A 50 5.20 -5.44 2.68
N ARG A 51 6.15 -5.11 1.80
CA ARG A 51 7.57 -4.87 2.13
C ARG A 51 7.78 -3.90 3.29
N GLY A 52 6.86 -2.95 3.50
CA GLY A 52 6.90 -2.04 4.65
C GLY A 52 6.76 -2.73 6.01
N GLY A 53 6.06 -3.87 6.07
CA GLY A 53 5.91 -4.72 7.25
C GLY A 53 7.12 -5.61 7.54
N TYR A 54 8.11 -5.66 6.63
CA TYR A 54 9.23 -6.58 6.76
C TYR A 54 10.43 -5.95 7.49
N SER A 55 11.01 -6.72 8.42
CA SER A 55 12.43 -6.70 8.78
C SER A 55 12.76 -7.98 9.52
N LYS A 56 13.96 -8.53 9.34
CA LYS A 56 14.41 -9.75 10.02
C LYS A 56 14.08 -9.75 11.52
N LYS A 57 14.49 -8.70 12.25
CA LYS A 57 14.21 -8.52 13.69
C LYS A 57 12.72 -8.63 14.01
N PHE A 58 11.90 -7.78 13.40
CA PHE A 58 10.45 -7.77 13.61
C PHE A 58 9.78 -9.12 13.31
N CYS A 59 10.12 -9.78 12.20
CA CYS A 59 9.54 -11.07 11.83
C CYS A 59 9.86 -12.17 12.85
N VAL A 60 11.07 -12.15 13.43
CA VAL A 60 11.48 -13.05 14.51
C VAL A 60 10.74 -12.70 15.82
N GLU A 61 10.58 -11.42 16.14
CA GLU A 61 9.85 -10.98 17.34
C GLU A 61 8.39 -11.46 17.33
N ILE A 62 7.67 -11.27 16.22
CA ILE A 62 6.25 -11.62 16.11
C ILE A 62 5.97 -13.10 15.79
N SER A 63 7.02 -13.92 15.59
CA SER A 63 6.90 -15.29 15.07
C SER A 63 5.97 -16.19 15.88
N ASP A 64 5.80 -15.90 17.18
CA ASP A 64 5.04 -16.72 18.12
C ASP A 64 3.64 -16.17 18.41
N SER A 65 3.41 -14.89 18.11
CA SER A 65 2.14 -14.21 18.35
C SER A 65 1.27 -14.14 17.10
N ILE A 66 1.86 -13.87 15.95
CA ILE A 66 1.16 -13.57 14.70
C ILE A 66 1.52 -14.62 13.65
N ARG A 67 0.51 -15.15 12.96
CA ARG A 67 0.72 -15.98 11.77
C ARG A 67 0.66 -15.06 10.55
N PHE A 68 1.70 -15.06 9.72
CA PHE A 68 1.82 -14.07 8.66
C PHE A 68 2.52 -14.59 7.40
N ILE A 69 2.31 -13.83 6.32
CA ILE A 69 3.09 -13.88 5.10
C ILE A 69 3.39 -12.46 4.60
N CYS A 70 4.62 -12.18 4.18
CA CYS A 70 5.01 -10.83 3.76
C CYS A 70 6.09 -10.81 2.67
N TRP A 71 6.12 -9.75 1.87
CA TRP A 71 7.20 -9.51 0.92
C TRP A 71 8.50 -9.16 1.63
N ARG A 72 9.59 -9.80 1.23
CA ARG A 72 10.93 -9.48 1.73
C ARG A 72 11.58 -8.34 0.96
N SER A 73 12.40 -7.55 1.65
CA SER A 73 13.14 -6.42 1.06
C SER A 73 14.66 -6.57 1.09
N ASP A 74 15.17 -7.55 1.83
CA ASP A 74 16.59 -7.81 2.06
C ASP A 74 17.19 -8.79 1.03
N ALA A 75 16.39 -9.72 0.51
CA ALA A 75 16.81 -10.70 -0.48
C ALA A 75 16.79 -10.09 -1.90
N ARG A 76 17.97 -9.74 -2.42
CA ARG A 76 18.15 -9.21 -3.79
C ARG A 76 18.66 -10.22 -4.79
N SER A 77 19.29 -11.28 -4.31
CA SER A 77 19.89 -12.34 -5.12
C SER A 77 19.15 -13.63 -4.87
N LEU A 78 18.97 -14.40 -5.94
CA LEU A 78 18.42 -15.74 -5.89
C LEU A 78 19.30 -16.66 -5.01
N PRO A 79 18.70 -17.59 -4.24
CA PRO A 79 19.46 -18.61 -3.53
C PRO A 79 20.31 -19.43 -4.50
N LYS A 80 21.52 -19.81 -4.08
CA LYS A 80 22.37 -20.71 -4.88
C LYS A 80 21.60 -22.01 -5.17
N GLY A 81 21.63 -22.46 -6.43
CA GLY A 81 20.97 -23.70 -6.86
C GLY A 81 19.49 -23.57 -7.26
N ILE A 82 18.83 -22.42 -7.02
CA ILE A 82 17.42 -22.24 -7.42
C ILE A 82 17.22 -22.23 -8.94
N GLU A 83 18.28 -21.96 -9.71
CA GLU A 83 18.25 -21.98 -11.17
C GLU A 83 17.99 -23.37 -11.72
N ASN A 84 18.41 -24.41 -10.98
CA ASN A 84 18.24 -25.82 -11.31
C ASN A 84 17.13 -26.48 -10.47
N ALA A 85 16.39 -25.71 -9.67
CA ALA A 85 15.35 -26.23 -8.81
C ALA A 85 14.02 -26.37 -9.57
N ASP A 86 13.22 -27.36 -9.18
CA ASP A 86 11.87 -27.53 -9.70
C ASP A 86 10.95 -26.46 -9.11
N TRP A 87 10.36 -25.65 -10.00
CA TRP A 87 9.40 -24.63 -9.62
C TRP A 87 7.98 -25.18 -9.73
N THR A 88 7.20 -25.06 -8.67
CA THR A 88 5.78 -25.39 -8.68
C THR A 88 5.01 -24.37 -9.51
N GLU A 89 4.28 -24.83 -10.52
CA GLU A 89 3.35 -23.98 -11.27
C GLU A 89 2.12 -23.69 -10.41
N VAL A 90 1.78 -22.41 -10.23
CA VAL A 90 0.62 -21.97 -9.46
C VAL A 90 -0.29 -21.15 -10.36
N LYS A 91 -1.49 -21.69 -10.61
CA LYS A 91 -2.52 -21.04 -11.43
C LYS A 91 -3.52 -20.29 -10.56
N ILE A 92 -3.68 -19.00 -10.84
CA ILE A 92 -4.49 -18.11 -10.03
C ILE A 92 -5.54 -17.45 -10.90
N GLU A 93 -6.78 -17.76 -10.59
CA GLU A 93 -7.95 -17.14 -11.17
C GLU A 93 -8.12 -15.70 -10.67
N HIS A 94 -8.25 -14.79 -11.63
CA HIS A 94 -8.66 -13.41 -11.46
C HIS A 94 -10.02 -13.21 -12.14
N GLN A 95 -10.82 -12.27 -11.62
CA GLN A 95 -12.04 -11.87 -12.31
C GLN A 95 -11.67 -11.18 -13.63
N GLY A 96 -12.20 -11.70 -14.74
CA GLY A 96 -12.07 -11.09 -16.06
C GLY A 96 -12.91 -9.82 -16.17
N ASN A 97 -12.78 -9.11 -17.30
CA ASN A 97 -13.56 -7.90 -17.56
C ASN A 97 -15.06 -8.19 -17.81
N ASN A 98 -15.38 -9.41 -18.24
CA ASN A 98 -16.74 -9.85 -18.50
C ASN A 98 -17.30 -10.63 -17.30
N TYR A 99 -18.60 -10.48 -17.06
CA TYR A 99 -19.30 -11.24 -16.03
C TYR A 99 -19.23 -12.74 -16.33
N GLY A 100 -18.80 -13.53 -15.35
CA GLY A 100 -18.62 -14.98 -15.48
C GLY A 100 -17.32 -15.42 -16.17
N GLN A 101 -16.49 -14.50 -16.68
CA GLN A 101 -15.20 -14.85 -17.27
C GLN A 101 -14.08 -14.82 -16.22
N VAL A 102 -13.26 -15.86 -16.22
CA VAL A 102 -12.06 -15.97 -15.39
C VAL A 102 -10.82 -15.68 -16.25
N ASP A 103 -9.94 -14.83 -15.76
CA ASP A 103 -8.60 -14.59 -16.31
C ASP A 103 -7.60 -15.41 -15.47
N GLU A 104 -6.94 -16.39 -16.08
CA GLU A 104 -5.94 -17.22 -15.37
C GLU A 104 -4.56 -16.56 -15.45
N LYS A 105 -3.91 -16.42 -14.30
CA LYS A 105 -2.53 -15.97 -14.22
C LYS A 105 -1.66 -17.07 -13.65
N THR A 106 -0.67 -17.47 -14.44
CA THR A 106 0.35 -18.43 -14.04
C THR A 106 1.49 -17.75 -13.29
N TYR A 107 1.85 -18.32 -12.15
CA TYR A 107 3.03 -18.00 -11.36
C TYR A 107 3.86 -19.27 -11.19
N TYR A 108 5.14 -19.10 -10.93
CA TYR A 108 6.02 -20.20 -10.54
C TYR A 108 6.51 -19.92 -9.13
N ALA A 109 6.39 -20.89 -8.24
CA ALA A 109 6.78 -20.76 -6.85
C ALA A 109 7.81 -21.81 -6.47
N TRP A 110 8.76 -21.42 -5.63
CA TRP A 110 9.72 -22.32 -5.02
C TRP A 110 9.86 -21.95 -3.55
N GLU A 111 10.06 -22.92 -2.68
CA GLU A 111 10.23 -22.66 -1.25
C GLU A 111 11.33 -23.49 -0.60
N ARG A 112 11.84 -22.96 0.51
CA ARG A 112 12.69 -23.70 1.43
C ARG A 112 12.41 -23.30 2.86
N LYS A 113 12.84 -24.14 3.80
CA LYS A 113 12.95 -23.75 5.21
C LYS A 113 14.17 -22.84 5.39
N ALA A 114 14.02 -21.80 6.20
CA ALA A 114 15.08 -20.90 6.60
C ALA A 114 14.95 -20.59 8.09
N GLU A 115 16.05 -20.66 8.83
CA GLU A 115 16.09 -20.25 10.24
C GLU A 115 16.70 -18.86 10.34
N PHE A 116 15.99 -17.95 11.01
CA PHE A 116 16.51 -16.63 11.31
C PHE A 116 16.76 -16.48 12.81
N GLU A 117 17.98 -16.08 13.13
CA GLU A 117 18.40 -15.71 14.47
C GLU A 117 18.59 -14.20 14.55
N VAL A 118 18.01 -13.60 15.60
CA VAL A 118 18.20 -12.21 15.98
C VAL A 118 18.31 -12.15 17.50
N GLU A 119 19.43 -11.63 17.99
CA GLU A 119 19.76 -11.65 19.42
C GLU A 119 19.69 -13.10 19.94
N GLU A 120 18.90 -13.39 20.98
CA GLU A 120 18.77 -14.72 21.56
C GLU A 120 17.56 -15.51 21.01
N LYS A 121 16.81 -14.93 20.06
CA LYS A 121 15.61 -15.54 19.51
C LYS A 121 15.86 -16.15 18.13
N LYS A 122 15.54 -17.44 18.02
CA LYS A 122 15.51 -18.18 16.76
C LYS A 122 14.07 -18.43 16.32
N ALA A 123 13.82 -18.29 15.02
CA ALA A 123 12.53 -18.63 14.44
C ALA A 123 12.71 -19.25 13.06
N GLU A 124 11.96 -20.32 12.80
CA GLU A 124 11.88 -20.97 11.51
C GLU A 124 10.84 -20.30 10.62
N PHE A 125 11.16 -20.19 9.34
CA PHE A 125 10.30 -19.61 8.32
C PHE A 125 10.33 -20.43 7.04
N ARG A 126 9.27 -20.28 6.25
CA ARG A 126 9.24 -20.62 4.83
C ARG A 126 9.70 -19.41 4.04
N GLU A 127 10.83 -19.57 3.36
CA GLU A 127 11.28 -18.63 2.36
C GLU A 127 10.72 -19.05 1.02
N ILE A 128 9.81 -18.24 0.48
CA ILE A 128 9.10 -18.50 -0.77
C ILE A 128 9.60 -17.52 -1.82
N TRP A 129 9.90 -18.01 -3.01
CA TRP A 129 10.27 -17.20 -4.18
C TRP A 129 9.17 -17.33 -5.21
N ILE A 130 8.60 -16.19 -5.62
CA ILE A 130 7.51 -16.14 -6.60
C ILE A 130 8.04 -15.51 -7.89
N ARG A 131 7.97 -16.25 -8.99
CA ARG A 131 8.40 -15.83 -10.32
C ARG A 131 7.20 -15.58 -11.23
N LYS A 132 7.22 -14.43 -11.90
CA LYS A 132 6.28 -14.05 -12.97
C LYS A 132 7.06 -13.41 -14.12
N GLY A 133 7.12 -14.11 -15.26
CA GLY A 133 7.99 -13.71 -16.37
C GLY A 133 9.44 -13.60 -15.90
N ARG A 134 10.10 -12.46 -16.18
CA ARG A 134 11.49 -12.19 -15.78
C ARG A 134 11.67 -11.70 -14.34
N ARG A 135 10.58 -11.49 -13.59
CA ARG A 135 10.64 -10.94 -12.23
C ARG A 135 10.46 -12.05 -11.21
N THR A 136 11.38 -12.12 -10.26
CA THR A 136 11.27 -13.00 -9.08
C THR A 136 11.24 -12.13 -7.82
N SER A 137 10.30 -12.40 -6.93
CA SER A 137 10.11 -11.66 -5.68
C SER A 137 10.14 -12.61 -4.48
N PRO A 138 10.93 -12.30 -3.44
CA PRO A 138 11.03 -13.11 -2.24
C PRO A 138 9.92 -12.78 -1.24
N VAL A 139 9.46 -13.80 -0.54
CA VAL A 139 8.38 -13.80 0.44
C VAL A 139 8.84 -14.59 1.67
N LEU A 140 8.38 -14.17 2.85
CA LEU A 140 8.60 -14.87 4.11
C LEU A 140 7.27 -15.22 4.74
N SER A 141 7.12 -16.45 5.22
CA SER A 141 5.96 -16.90 5.98
C SER A 141 6.41 -17.70 7.20
N ASN A 142 5.71 -17.57 8.33
CA ASN A 142 5.84 -18.50 9.47
C ASN A 142 4.70 -19.54 9.50
N ASP A 143 3.90 -19.60 8.44
CA ASP A 143 2.80 -20.53 8.27
C ASP A 143 3.25 -21.79 7.51
N PHE A 144 3.42 -22.88 8.25
CA PHE A 144 3.77 -24.19 7.71
C PHE A 144 2.56 -25.07 7.40
N GLY A 145 1.35 -24.66 7.78
CA GLY A 145 0.14 -25.47 7.58
C GLY A 145 -0.54 -25.24 6.24
N THR A 146 -0.43 -24.03 5.67
CA THR A 146 -1.06 -23.70 4.37
C THR A 146 -0.22 -24.17 3.19
N SER A 147 -0.86 -24.60 2.09
CA SER A 147 -0.16 -25.03 0.87
C SER A 147 0.67 -23.89 0.25
N LEU A 148 1.73 -24.22 -0.50
CA LEU A 148 2.51 -23.22 -1.24
C LEU A 148 1.62 -22.43 -2.21
N GLU A 149 0.71 -23.13 -2.90
CA GLU A 149 -0.22 -22.55 -3.86
C GLU A 149 -1.13 -21.50 -3.21
N ASP A 150 -1.69 -21.81 -2.03
CA ASP A 150 -2.57 -20.89 -1.31
C ASP A 150 -1.80 -19.69 -0.75
N LEU A 151 -0.58 -19.88 -0.25
CA LEU A 151 0.27 -18.76 0.18
C LEU A 151 0.60 -17.82 -0.98
N VAL A 152 0.92 -18.37 -2.16
CA VAL A 152 1.13 -17.59 -3.38
C VAL A 152 -0.15 -16.88 -3.80
N ARG A 153 -1.31 -17.55 -3.70
CA ARG A 153 -2.64 -16.98 -3.97
C ARG A 153 -2.95 -15.80 -3.04
N HIS A 154 -2.72 -15.93 -1.74
CA HIS A 154 -2.93 -14.85 -0.77
C HIS A 154 -2.03 -13.64 -1.05
N MET A 155 -0.77 -13.86 -1.44
CA MET A 155 0.18 -12.79 -1.73
C MET A 155 -0.12 -12.04 -3.04
N THR A 156 -0.57 -12.76 -4.07
CA THR A 156 -0.74 -12.21 -5.43
C THR A 156 -2.13 -11.64 -5.69
N ARG A 157 -3.20 -12.20 -5.09
CA ARG A 157 -4.58 -11.66 -5.19
C ARG A 157 -4.70 -10.24 -4.64
N ARG A 158 -3.79 -9.87 -3.74
CA ARG A 158 -3.68 -8.52 -3.21
C ARG A 158 -3.51 -7.45 -4.30
N TRP A 159 -2.74 -7.76 -5.34
CA TRP A 159 -2.52 -6.88 -6.50
C TRP A 159 -3.74 -6.93 -7.43
N GLY A 160 -4.57 -5.88 -7.36
CA GLY A 160 -5.81 -5.73 -8.13
C GLY A 160 -7.04 -5.56 -7.24
N ALA A 161 -7.20 -6.37 -6.19
CA ALA A 161 -8.36 -6.25 -5.30
C ALA A 161 -8.21 -5.09 -4.27
N GLN A 162 -7.05 -4.95 -3.64
CA GLN A 162 -6.81 -3.90 -2.63
C GLN A 162 -6.36 -2.56 -3.23
N GLU A 163 -5.48 -2.57 -4.25
CA GLU A 163 -4.94 -1.33 -4.83
C GLU A 163 -6.00 -0.52 -5.59
N ASN A 164 -6.92 -1.21 -6.28
CA ASN A 164 -8.04 -0.54 -6.94
C ASN A 164 -8.97 0.11 -5.92
N MET A 165 -9.08 -0.44 -4.71
CA MET A 165 -9.89 0.16 -3.65
C MET A 165 -9.33 1.49 -3.16
N PHE A 166 -8.00 1.71 -3.14
CA PHE A 166 -7.44 3.03 -2.82
C PHE A 166 -7.73 4.07 -3.91
N LYS A 167 -7.68 3.64 -5.17
CA LYS A 167 -8.09 4.48 -6.31
C LYS A 167 -9.58 4.77 -6.26
N GLU A 168 -10.40 3.80 -5.86
CA GLU A 168 -11.82 3.98 -5.59
C GLU A 168 -12.05 4.89 -4.39
N LEU A 169 -11.35 4.73 -3.26
CA LEU A 169 -11.42 5.65 -2.13
C LEU A 169 -11.20 7.08 -2.62
N ASN A 170 -10.11 7.36 -3.34
CA ASN A 170 -9.83 8.72 -3.80
C ASN A 170 -10.83 9.20 -4.87
N GLY A 171 -11.15 8.36 -5.86
CA GLY A 171 -12.06 8.72 -6.95
C GLY A 171 -13.52 8.83 -6.51
N CYS A 172 -14.03 7.81 -5.81
CA CYS A 172 -15.37 7.79 -5.26
C CYS A 172 -15.60 8.92 -4.27
N THR A 173 -14.66 9.22 -3.37
CA THR A 173 -14.94 10.17 -2.27
C THR A 173 -14.77 11.64 -2.68
N HIS A 174 -13.86 11.93 -3.62
CA HIS A 174 -13.67 13.29 -4.14
C HIS A 174 -14.61 13.64 -5.31
N GLN A 175 -14.93 12.66 -6.18
CA GLN A 175 -15.68 12.89 -7.42
C GLN A 175 -17.09 12.28 -7.43
N ASP A 176 -17.32 11.11 -6.81
CA ASP A 176 -18.62 10.42 -6.93
C ASP A 176 -19.58 10.70 -5.77
N HIS A 177 -19.11 10.78 -4.52
CA HIS A 177 -19.95 10.90 -3.31
C HIS A 177 -19.85 12.27 -2.63
N GLY A 178 -18.86 13.09 -2.98
CA GLY A 178 -18.71 14.44 -2.43
C GLY A 178 -18.41 14.52 -0.93
N ILE A 179 -18.10 13.40 -0.25
CA ILE A 179 -17.86 13.35 1.20
C ILE A 179 -16.76 14.34 1.60
N ASP A 180 -15.66 14.45 0.83
CA ASP A 180 -14.58 15.40 1.14
C ASP A 180 -14.95 16.87 0.88
N ARG A 181 -16.09 17.15 0.22
CA ARG A 181 -16.57 18.52 -0.03
C ARG A 181 -17.41 19.08 1.11
N ILE A 182 -18.00 18.20 1.93
CA ILE A 182 -18.89 18.61 3.04
C ILE A 182 -18.15 18.81 4.36
N HIS A 183 -16.83 18.65 4.39
CA HIS A 183 -16.06 18.83 5.61
C HIS A 183 -14.61 19.26 5.36
N SER A 184 -13.99 19.80 6.42
CA SER A 184 -12.56 20.02 6.51
C SER A 184 -11.97 19.19 7.65
N TYR A 185 -10.79 18.61 7.45
CA TYR A 185 -10.10 17.92 8.53
C TYR A 185 -9.52 18.93 9.51
N ARG A 186 -9.88 18.81 10.80
CA ARG A 186 -9.27 19.62 11.86
C ARG A 186 -7.81 19.22 12.00
N LYS A 187 -6.92 20.21 12.10
CA LYS A 187 -5.49 19.99 12.34
C LYS A 187 -5.17 20.12 13.83
N LYS A 188 -4.24 19.32 14.33
CA LYS A 188 -3.73 19.36 15.71
C LYS A 188 -2.20 19.36 15.66
N ARG A 189 -1.55 19.89 16.70
CA ARG A 189 -0.10 19.78 16.87
C ARG A 189 0.25 18.40 17.42
N PHE A 190 1.47 17.95 17.16
CA PHE A 190 2.07 16.88 17.95
C PHE A 190 2.47 17.45 19.31
N THR A 191 2.07 16.77 20.38
CA THR A 191 2.46 17.10 21.76
C THR A 191 3.09 15.87 22.40
N GLU A 192 3.93 16.07 23.40
CA GLU A 192 4.56 14.96 24.14
C GLU A 192 3.49 14.04 24.76
N SER A 193 2.50 14.65 25.40
CA SER A 193 1.34 13.95 25.96
C SER A 193 0.60 13.09 24.93
N PHE A 194 0.51 13.54 23.69
CA PHE A 194 -0.10 12.77 22.61
C PHE A 194 0.77 11.57 22.22
N LEU A 195 2.08 11.78 22.09
CA LEU A 195 3.02 10.71 21.73
C LEU A 195 2.99 9.59 22.77
N TYR A 196 3.01 9.94 24.06
CA TYR A 196 2.92 8.96 25.14
C TYR A 196 1.56 8.27 25.20
N LYS A 197 0.45 9.02 25.12
CA LYS A 197 -0.90 8.44 25.16
C LYS A 197 -1.15 7.44 24.02
N GLN A 198 -0.56 7.68 22.86
CA GLN A 198 -0.70 6.80 21.69
C GLN A 198 0.34 5.67 21.64
N GLY A 199 1.22 5.55 22.66
CA GLY A 199 2.31 4.57 22.66
C GLY A 199 3.34 4.78 21.55
N LEU A 200 3.39 5.99 20.98
CA LEU A 200 4.35 6.36 19.94
C LEU A 200 5.72 6.64 20.54
N GLU A 201 5.80 6.96 21.82
CA GLU A 201 7.02 7.10 22.61
C GLU A 201 6.80 6.51 24.01
N ASN A 202 7.90 6.17 24.69
CA ASN A 202 7.86 5.67 26.06
C ASN A 202 8.19 6.81 27.04
N ILE A 203 7.37 6.99 28.07
CA ILE A 203 7.53 8.05 29.08
C ILE A 203 8.88 7.92 29.79
N GLU A 204 9.29 6.70 30.15
CA GLU A 204 10.54 6.43 30.87
C GLU A 204 11.78 6.71 30.02
N GLN A 205 11.68 6.49 28.70
CA GLN A 205 12.80 6.68 27.77
C GLN A 205 12.84 8.08 27.15
N GLY A 206 11.79 8.89 27.36
CA GLY A 206 11.63 10.19 26.70
C GLY A 206 11.33 10.08 25.19
N ILE A 207 11.40 11.22 24.50
CA ILE A 207 11.14 11.31 23.05
C ILE A 207 12.47 11.15 22.29
N CYS A 208 12.86 9.90 22.03
CA CYS A 208 14.14 9.56 21.43
C CYS A 208 14.03 8.98 20.01
N HIS A 209 12.86 9.07 19.35
CA HIS A 209 12.71 8.48 18.02
C HIS A 209 13.48 9.23 16.94
N GLU A 210 14.55 8.58 16.47
CA GLU A 210 15.40 9.10 15.39
C GLU A 210 15.01 8.60 14.00
N ILE A 211 15.12 9.50 13.01
CA ILE A 211 14.99 9.19 11.58
C ILE A 211 16.27 9.52 10.82
N ASP A 212 16.46 8.89 9.66
CA ASP A 212 17.52 9.30 8.73
C ASP A 212 17.28 10.75 8.31
N ASN A 213 18.31 11.59 8.39
CA ASN A 213 18.19 13.00 8.06
C ASN A 213 17.70 13.18 6.60
N PRO A 214 16.47 13.69 6.37
CA PRO A 214 15.90 13.86 5.03
C PRO A 214 16.75 14.75 4.13
N GLU A 215 17.48 15.71 4.69
CA GLU A 215 18.31 16.64 3.92
C GLU A 215 19.49 15.93 3.28
N ARG A 216 20.06 14.94 3.97
CA ARG A 216 21.09 14.06 3.39
C ARG A 216 20.55 13.30 2.18
N ARG A 217 19.27 12.89 2.20
CA ARG A 217 18.61 12.23 1.06
C ARG A 217 18.42 13.19 -0.11
N VAL A 218 18.04 14.44 0.14
CA VAL A 218 17.93 15.47 -0.90
C VAL A 218 19.28 15.72 -1.58
N ILE A 219 20.35 15.87 -0.79
CA ILE A 219 21.71 16.03 -1.32
C ILE A 219 22.16 14.76 -2.06
N GLY A 220 21.84 13.57 -1.53
CA GLY A 220 22.11 12.29 -2.19
C GLY A 220 21.49 12.18 -3.58
N LYS A 221 20.25 12.65 -3.77
CA LYS A 221 19.61 12.74 -5.09
C LYS A 221 20.36 13.69 -6.02
N LYS A 222 20.80 14.86 -5.53
CA LYS A 222 21.61 15.81 -6.30
C LYS A 222 22.93 15.17 -6.75
N ILE A 223 23.63 14.47 -5.84
CA ILE A 223 24.87 13.74 -6.15
C ILE A 223 24.62 12.68 -7.23
N SER A 224 23.55 11.89 -7.11
CA SER A 224 23.18 10.89 -8.11
C SER A 224 22.93 11.50 -9.49
N GLY A 225 22.21 12.62 -9.56
CA GLY A 225 22.00 13.37 -10.80
C GLY A 225 23.29 13.91 -11.41
N LEU A 226 24.21 14.44 -10.58
CA LEU A 226 25.53 14.90 -11.04
C LEU A 226 26.40 13.73 -11.55
N ARG A 227 26.36 12.56 -10.89
CA ARG A 227 27.06 11.35 -11.34
C ARG A 227 26.52 10.85 -12.69
N ALA A 228 25.21 10.88 -12.89
CA ALA A 228 24.61 10.52 -14.18
C ALA A 228 25.08 11.47 -15.31
N LYS A 229 25.11 12.78 -15.04
CA LYS A 229 25.66 13.78 -15.98
C LYS A 229 27.16 13.54 -16.26
N LYS A 230 27.94 13.26 -15.21
CA LYS A 230 29.37 12.93 -15.32
C LYS A 230 29.57 11.72 -16.24
N ASN A 231 28.85 10.62 -16.00
CA ASN A 231 28.94 9.41 -16.82
C ASN A 231 28.59 9.66 -18.29
N LYS A 232 27.59 10.51 -18.58
CA LYS A 232 27.25 10.90 -19.95
C LYS A 232 28.40 11.65 -20.63
N ILE A 233 29.04 12.58 -19.91
CA ILE A 233 30.22 13.31 -20.42
C ILE A 233 31.41 12.37 -20.59
N SER A 234 31.65 11.43 -19.68
CA SER A 234 32.70 10.42 -19.83
C SER A 234 32.53 9.59 -21.11
N GLY A 235 31.29 9.19 -21.44
CA GLY A 235 30.99 8.51 -22.70
C GLY A 235 31.27 9.38 -23.94
N GLN A 236 30.96 10.68 -23.88
CA GLN A 236 31.27 11.63 -24.95
C GLN A 236 32.77 11.86 -25.13
N ILE A 237 33.53 11.91 -24.02
CA ILE A 237 34.99 12.00 -24.04
C ILE A 237 35.57 10.78 -24.78
N LEU A 238 35.15 9.57 -24.42
CA LEU A 238 35.59 8.33 -25.08
C LEU A 238 35.28 8.33 -26.59
N LYS A 239 34.12 8.86 -26.99
CA LYS A 239 33.74 8.99 -28.41
C LYS A 239 34.66 9.98 -29.14
N HIS A 240 34.81 11.19 -28.63
CA HIS A 240 35.62 12.22 -29.30
C HIS A 240 37.14 11.97 -29.20
N GLN A 241 37.62 11.15 -28.25
CA GLN A 241 38.99 10.64 -28.26
C GLN A 241 39.26 9.74 -29.46
N LYS A 242 38.28 8.95 -29.91
CA LYS A 242 38.40 8.09 -31.10
C LYS A 242 38.31 8.88 -32.41
N GLU A 243 37.60 10.01 -32.40
CA GLU A 243 37.36 10.87 -33.57
C GLU A 243 38.45 11.93 -33.79
N GLY A 244 39.38 12.13 -32.84
CA GLY A 244 40.51 13.06 -32.99
C GLY A 244 40.21 14.56 -32.81
N ASP A 245 39.00 14.94 -32.35
CA ASP A 245 38.60 16.34 -32.13
C ASP A 245 39.17 16.89 -30.81
N ASN A 246 40.39 17.43 -30.88
CA ASN A 246 41.13 17.96 -29.73
C ASN A 246 40.45 19.15 -29.02
N LYS A 247 39.74 20.01 -29.75
CA LYS A 247 39.11 21.22 -29.17
C LYS A 247 37.90 20.85 -28.32
N LYS A 248 37.04 19.97 -28.84
CA LYS A 248 35.84 19.50 -28.13
C LYS A 248 36.19 18.56 -26.97
N LEU A 249 37.27 17.79 -27.12
CA LEU A 249 37.82 16.97 -26.05
C LEU A 249 38.25 17.79 -24.83
N LEU A 250 38.95 18.92 -25.05
CA LEU A 250 39.40 19.80 -23.97
C LEU A 250 38.21 20.41 -23.22
N GLU A 251 37.16 20.84 -23.93
CA GLU A 251 35.94 21.38 -23.33
C GLU A 251 35.22 20.33 -22.47
N LEU A 252 35.07 19.10 -22.98
CA LEU A 252 34.44 18.02 -22.26
C LEU A 252 35.22 17.60 -21.01
N LYS A 253 36.56 17.56 -21.09
CA LYS A 253 37.43 17.31 -19.92
C LYS A 253 37.26 18.40 -18.85
N ARG A 254 37.17 19.68 -19.23
CA ARG A 254 36.88 20.79 -18.29
C ARG A 254 35.51 20.65 -17.64
N LYS A 255 34.48 20.27 -18.40
CA LYS A 255 33.14 20.01 -17.84
C LYS A 255 33.15 18.82 -16.89
N HIS A 256 33.89 17.76 -17.21
CA HIS A 256 34.02 16.57 -16.37
C HIS A 256 34.67 16.91 -15.01
N THR A 257 35.78 17.64 -15.00
CA THR A 257 36.45 18.07 -13.76
C THR A 257 35.58 19.05 -12.96
N GLY A 258 34.84 19.94 -13.64
CA GLY A 258 33.85 20.80 -13.00
C GLY A 258 32.75 20.01 -12.27
N LEU A 259 32.21 18.97 -12.90
CA LEU A 259 31.22 18.08 -12.27
C LEU A 259 31.81 17.30 -11.08
N GLU A 260 33.06 16.85 -11.16
CA GLU A 260 33.74 16.20 -10.03
C GLU A 260 33.85 17.12 -8.82
N ARG A 261 34.25 18.37 -9.02
CA ARG A 261 34.30 19.38 -7.95
C ARG A 261 32.92 19.59 -7.34
N GLN A 262 31.88 19.70 -8.17
CA GLN A 262 30.50 19.85 -7.68
C GLN A 262 30.05 18.62 -6.87
N ILE A 263 30.35 17.40 -7.32
CA ILE A 263 30.04 16.17 -6.60
C ILE A 263 30.73 16.17 -5.23
N ASN A 264 32.03 16.48 -5.18
CA ASN A 264 32.79 16.48 -3.93
C ASN A 264 32.28 17.54 -2.94
N ASN A 265 31.91 18.73 -3.44
CA ASN A 265 31.30 19.77 -2.60
C ASN A 265 29.95 19.32 -2.01
N GLN A 266 29.11 18.63 -2.79
CA GLN A 266 27.85 18.09 -2.28
C GLN A 266 28.08 16.95 -1.28
N ILE A 267 29.10 16.10 -1.48
CA ILE A 267 29.48 15.05 -0.53
C ILE A 267 29.90 15.66 0.80
N LYS A 268 30.80 16.66 0.78
CA LYS A 268 31.23 17.38 2.00
C LYS A 268 30.04 17.98 2.75
N ARG A 269 29.12 18.65 2.04
CA ARG A 269 27.88 19.20 2.63
C ARG A 269 27.00 18.13 3.25
N ARG A 270 26.83 16.98 2.57
CA ARG A 270 26.04 15.85 3.09
C ARG A 270 26.65 15.27 4.36
N ASP A 271 27.98 15.17 4.41
CA ASP A 271 28.69 14.50 5.49
C ASP A 271 28.89 15.41 6.70
N ALA A 272 28.84 16.73 6.53
CA ALA A 272 28.73 17.70 7.60
C ALA A 272 27.38 17.65 8.35
N LEU A 273 26.33 17.11 7.73
CA LEU A 273 25.02 16.96 8.37
C LEU A 273 24.94 15.68 9.22
N PRO A 274 24.24 15.70 10.37
CA PRO A 274 24.07 14.51 11.19
C PRO A 274 23.35 13.40 10.42
N LYS A 275 23.75 12.14 10.64
CA LYS A 275 23.15 10.96 9.98
C LYS A 275 21.69 10.78 10.41
N LYS A 276 21.44 10.97 11.70
CA LYS A 276 20.17 10.81 12.38
C LYS A 276 19.74 12.15 12.98
N VAL A 277 18.44 12.38 13.06
CA VAL A 277 17.83 13.53 13.72
C VAL A 277 16.59 13.07 14.46
N ASN A 278 16.29 13.72 15.59
CA ASN A 278 15.05 13.49 16.32
C ASN A 278 13.84 13.87 15.45
N LEU A 279 12.86 12.97 15.34
CA LEU A 279 11.68 13.21 14.51
C LEU A 279 10.79 14.31 15.10
N PHE A 280 10.59 14.31 16.42
CA PHE A 280 9.69 15.24 17.09
C PHE A 280 10.20 16.68 17.03
N GLU A 281 11.48 16.90 17.31
CA GLU A 281 12.10 18.22 17.16
C GLU A 281 11.92 18.77 15.74
N ARG A 282 12.13 17.91 14.74
CA ARG A 282 11.95 18.29 13.34
C ARG A 282 10.49 18.57 12.98
N ILE A 283 9.54 17.84 13.57
CA ILE A 283 8.11 18.10 13.42
C ILE A 283 7.78 19.49 13.97
N GLN A 284 8.32 19.86 15.13
CA GLN A 284 8.13 21.19 15.71
C GLN A 284 8.78 22.29 14.84
N GLU A 285 10.05 22.11 14.46
CA GLU A 285 10.83 23.05 13.63
C GLU A 285 10.13 23.34 12.29
N LYS A 286 9.56 22.31 11.64
CA LYS A 286 8.87 22.44 10.36
C LYS A 286 7.38 22.78 10.50
N GLY A 287 6.86 22.93 11.73
CA GLY A 287 5.45 23.22 11.97
C GLY A 287 4.51 22.14 11.41
N ILE A 288 4.93 20.87 11.42
CA ILE A 288 4.14 19.77 10.85
C ILE A 288 2.94 19.50 11.78
N LEU A 289 1.74 19.61 11.22
CA LEU A 289 0.49 19.33 11.92
C LEU A 289 -0.03 17.95 11.57
N ARG A 290 -0.64 17.28 12.55
CA ARG A 290 -1.43 16.06 12.33
C ARG A 290 -2.89 16.39 12.07
N LEU A 291 -3.63 15.43 11.53
CA LEU A 291 -5.09 15.51 11.47
C LEU A 291 -5.68 15.10 12.83
N SER A 292 -6.87 15.60 13.12
CA SER A 292 -7.62 15.19 14.31
C SER A 292 -8.17 13.79 14.13
N ASP A 293 -7.82 12.89 15.05
CA ASP A 293 -8.12 11.47 14.98
C ASP A 293 -9.63 11.21 14.84
N GLU A 294 -10.44 11.74 15.75
CA GLU A 294 -11.90 11.56 15.77
C GLU A 294 -12.56 11.95 14.46
N LYS A 295 -12.36 13.21 14.01
CA LYS A 295 -12.97 13.72 12.78
C LYS A 295 -12.50 12.91 11.58
N LYS A 296 -11.21 12.56 11.53
CA LYS A 296 -10.67 11.78 10.43
C LYS A 296 -11.24 10.37 10.40
N LEU A 297 -11.30 9.70 11.56
CA LEU A 297 -11.83 8.36 11.72
C LEU A 297 -13.29 8.30 11.30
N PHE A 298 -14.10 9.27 11.74
CA PHE A 298 -15.51 9.39 11.36
C PHE A 298 -15.69 9.47 9.84
N PHE A 299 -14.98 10.39 9.18
CA PHE A 299 -15.08 10.53 7.73
C PHE A 299 -14.50 9.35 6.98
N ASP A 300 -13.45 8.70 7.48
CA ASP A 300 -12.96 7.46 6.89
C ASP A 300 -14.00 6.36 6.97
N TRP A 301 -14.65 6.17 8.13
CA TRP A 301 -15.76 5.22 8.27
C TRP A 301 -16.91 5.52 7.30
N LEU A 302 -17.28 6.79 7.14
CA LEU A 302 -18.31 7.17 6.17
C LEU A 302 -17.90 6.79 4.73
N LYS A 303 -16.62 6.98 4.38
CA LYS A 303 -16.07 6.56 3.09
C LYS A 303 -16.07 5.04 2.92
N MET A 304 -15.78 4.28 3.98
CA MET A 304 -15.82 2.82 3.94
C MET A 304 -17.23 2.32 3.68
N ASN A 305 -18.21 2.85 4.40
CA ASN A 305 -19.63 2.51 4.22
C ASN A 305 -20.10 2.86 2.79
N ALA A 306 -19.70 4.01 2.25
CA ALA A 306 -20.03 4.37 0.87
C ALA A 306 -19.45 3.38 -0.16
N ILE A 307 -18.26 2.85 0.08
CA ILE A 307 -17.65 1.82 -0.79
C ILE A 307 -18.40 0.51 -0.68
N TRP A 308 -18.77 0.09 0.53
CA TRP A 308 -19.57 -1.11 0.75
C TRP A 308 -20.92 -1.00 0.03
N ALA A 309 -21.68 0.07 0.27
CA ALA A 309 -22.95 0.32 -0.40
C ALA A 309 -22.81 0.31 -1.93
N LYS A 310 -21.78 0.97 -2.47
CA LYS A 310 -21.49 0.92 -3.91
C LYS A 310 -21.24 -0.51 -4.41
N ARG A 311 -20.47 -1.31 -3.68
CA ARG A 311 -20.19 -2.71 -4.07
C ARG A 311 -21.44 -3.58 -4.03
N GLU A 312 -22.31 -3.38 -3.04
CA GLU A 312 -23.60 -4.08 -2.98
C GLU A 312 -24.48 -3.70 -4.17
N ILE A 313 -24.59 -2.42 -4.50
CA ILE A 313 -25.31 -1.96 -5.70
C ILE A 313 -24.72 -2.61 -6.96
N VAL A 314 -23.39 -2.68 -7.08
CA VAL A 314 -22.72 -3.35 -8.19
C VAL A 314 -23.14 -4.82 -8.25
N GLU A 315 -23.08 -5.57 -7.16
CA GLU A 315 -23.43 -7.00 -7.16
C GLU A 315 -24.92 -7.24 -7.48
N ILE A 316 -25.83 -6.36 -7.03
CA ILE A 316 -27.27 -6.44 -7.34
C ILE A 316 -27.52 -6.35 -8.85
N VAL A 317 -26.89 -5.37 -9.52
CA VAL A 317 -27.20 -5.08 -10.94
C VAL A 317 -26.27 -5.79 -11.93
N LYS A 318 -25.13 -6.31 -11.45
CA LYS A 318 -24.11 -7.00 -12.25
C LYS A 318 -24.66 -8.14 -13.12
N PRO A 319 -25.60 -9.00 -12.67
CA PRO A 319 -26.19 -10.05 -13.51
C PRO A 319 -26.87 -9.53 -14.79
N LEU A 320 -27.28 -8.27 -14.83
CA LEU A 320 -27.93 -7.66 -16.01
C LEU A 320 -26.92 -7.18 -17.07
N TYR A 321 -25.62 -7.22 -16.79
CA TYR A 321 -24.58 -6.70 -17.68
C TYR A 321 -23.56 -7.78 -18.04
N LYS A 322 -23.20 -7.82 -19.32
CA LYS A 322 -22.13 -8.70 -19.83
C LYS A 322 -20.72 -8.17 -19.47
N ASP A 323 -20.51 -6.85 -19.55
CA ASP A 323 -19.24 -6.18 -19.25
C ASP A 323 -19.31 -5.44 -17.90
N LEU A 324 -18.37 -5.74 -16.99
CA LEU A 324 -18.30 -5.13 -15.64
C LEU A 324 -17.97 -3.63 -15.69
N ARG A 325 -17.38 -3.15 -16.79
CA ARG A 325 -17.12 -1.72 -16.99
C ARG A 325 -18.42 -0.95 -17.15
N ASP A 326 -19.41 -1.56 -17.80
CA ASP A 326 -20.72 -0.92 -17.99
C ASP A 326 -21.55 -0.92 -16.71
N VAL A 327 -21.41 -1.95 -15.86
CA VAL A 327 -21.97 -1.95 -14.49
C VAL A 327 -21.46 -0.74 -13.72
N ASN A 328 -20.14 -0.55 -13.68
CA ASN A 328 -19.53 0.56 -12.95
C ASN A 328 -19.94 1.92 -13.51
N LYS A 329 -20.12 2.06 -14.83
CA LYS A 329 -20.64 3.29 -15.44
C LYS A 329 -22.08 3.56 -15.00
N PHE A 330 -22.94 2.54 -15.00
CA PHE A 330 -24.32 2.66 -14.56
C PHE A 330 -24.41 3.07 -13.09
N VAL A 331 -23.72 2.36 -12.19
CA VAL A 331 -23.74 2.68 -10.75
C VAL A 331 -23.25 4.10 -10.50
N LYS A 332 -22.16 4.53 -11.16
CA LYS A 332 -21.70 5.94 -11.08
C LYS A 332 -22.74 6.94 -11.59
N SER A 333 -23.47 6.61 -12.65
CA SER A 333 -24.54 7.47 -13.17
C SER A 333 -25.68 7.62 -12.16
N ILE A 334 -26.08 6.54 -11.49
CA ILE A 334 -27.12 6.58 -10.45
C ILE A 334 -26.66 7.41 -9.26
N LEU A 335 -25.45 7.15 -8.73
CA LEU A 335 -24.91 7.88 -7.57
C LEU A 335 -24.71 9.39 -7.83
N ARG A 336 -24.53 9.79 -9.09
CA ARG A 336 -24.40 11.20 -9.49
C ARG A 336 -25.71 11.81 -10.00
N SER A 337 -26.77 11.01 -10.12
CA SER A 337 -28.04 11.50 -10.66
C SER A 337 -28.70 12.46 -9.67
N ARG A 338 -29.44 13.44 -10.20
CA ARG A 338 -30.30 14.29 -9.38
C ARG A 338 -31.53 13.48 -9.02
N THR A 339 -31.60 13.04 -7.77
CA THR A 339 -32.72 12.29 -7.23
C THR A 339 -33.60 13.20 -6.38
N TYR A 340 -34.89 12.87 -6.31
CA TYR A 340 -35.82 13.53 -5.41
C TYR A 340 -35.93 12.69 -4.15
N VAL A 341 -35.71 13.30 -3.00
CA VAL A 341 -35.78 12.63 -1.70
C VAL A 341 -36.86 13.32 -0.88
N ARG A 342 -37.83 12.56 -0.40
CA ARG A 342 -38.92 13.04 0.45
C ARG A 342 -39.07 12.11 1.66
N LYS A 343 -39.12 12.68 2.86
CA LYS A 343 -39.42 11.95 4.09
C LYS A 343 -40.92 12.10 4.39
N GLU A 344 -41.61 10.99 4.56
CA GLU A 344 -43.02 10.93 4.97
C GLU A 344 -43.12 10.00 6.19
N GLY A 345 -43.26 10.58 7.39
CA GLY A 345 -43.18 9.82 8.64
C GLY A 345 -41.80 9.16 8.81
N GLU A 346 -41.80 7.85 9.03
CA GLU A 346 -40.57 7.03 9.13
C GLU A 346 -40.06 6.53 7.76
N VAL A 347 -40.80 6.81 6.66
CA VAL A 347 -40.44 6.33 5.32
C VAL A 347 -39.66 7.39 4.55
N LEU A 348 -38.56 6.96 3.92
CA LEU A 348 -37.75 7.79 3.03
C LEU A 348 -38.03 7.41 1.57
N ASN A 349 -38.82 8.22 0.87
CA ASN A 349 -39.09 8.05 -0.54
C ASN A 349 -37.96 8.63 -1.39
N VAL A 350 -37.34 7.80 -2.22
CA VAL A 350 -36.26 8.20 -3.15
C VAL A 350 -36.71 7.94 -4.59
N SER A 351 -36.88 9.00 -5.38
CA SER A 351 -37.28 8.91 -6.79
C SER A 351 -36.11 9.27 -7.71
N PHE A 352 -35.84 8.37 -8.64
CA PHE A 352 -34.80 8.52 -9.65
C PHE A 352 -35.40 9.03 -10.97
N PRO A 353 -34.66 9.84 -11.75
CA PRO A 353 -35.11 10.26 -13.06
C PRO A 353 -35.17 9.08 -14.03
N PRO A 354 -36.03 9.15 -15.08
CA PRO A 354 -36.16 8.08 -16.06
C PRO A 354 -34.82 7.83 -16.78
N GLN A 355 -34.50 6.56 -16.99
CA GLN A 355 -33.25 6.14 -17.61
C GLN A 355 -33.36 6.15 -19.13
N ARG A 356 -32.31 6.60 -19.83
CA ARG A 356 -32.32 6.73 -21.31
C ARG A 356 -32.33 5.39 -22.05
N SER A 357 -31.83 4.31 -21.44
CA SER A 357 -31.74 3.00 -22.08
C SER A 357 -32.64 1.98 -21.38
N LYS A 358 -33.25 1.08 -22.14
CA LYS A 358 -34.08 -0.03 -21.60
C LYS A 358 -33.30 -0.87 -20.57
N LYS A 359 -32.01 -1.10 -20.84
CA LYS A 359 -31.13 -1.86 -19.95
C LYS A 359 -30.91 -1.14 -18.62
N SER A 360 -30.63 0.16 -18.66
CA SER A 360 -30.47 0.98 -17.45
C SER A 360 -31.77 1.12 -16.66
N ALA A 361 -32.92 1.21 -17.35
CA ALA A 361 -34.23 1.23 -16.70
C ALA A 361 -34.48 -0.07 -15.93
N ARG A 362 -34.29 -1.23 -16.58
CA ARG A 362 -34.40 -2.54 -15.93
C ARG A 362 -33.43 -2.72 -14.77
N ALA A 363 -32.20 -2.20 -14.89
CA ALA A 363 -31.21 -2.25 -13.81
C ALA A 363 -31.60 -1.39 -12.61
N LEU A 364 -32.21 -0.23 -12.86
CA LEU A 364 -32.74 0.64 -11.81
C LEU A 364 -33.98 0.02 -11.15
N GLU A 365 -34.89 -0.56 -11.91
CA GLU A 365 -36.06 -1.28 -11.38
C GLU A 365 -35.64 -2.43 -10.47
N GLN A 366 -34.69 -3.26 -10.91
CA GLN A 366 -34.17 -4.36 -10.07
C GLN A 366 -33.51 -3.82 -8.80
N LEU A 367 -32.71 -2.75 -8.90
CA LEU A 367 -32.10 -2.13 -7.73
C LEU A 367 -33.15 -1.62 -6.75
N CYS A 368 -34.16 -0.88 -7.21
CA CYS A 368 -35.24 -0.37 -6.37
C CYS A 368 -36.05 -1.51 -5.72
N ALA A 369 -36.39 -2.56 -6.49
CA ALA A 369 -37.11 -3.72 -5.98
C ALA A 369 -36.32 -4.39 -4.84
N THR A 370 -35.04 -4.67 -5.07
CA THR A 370 -34.17 -5.28 -4.04
C THR A 370 -34.03 -4.39 -2.81
N LEU A 371 -33.88 -3.06 -2.96
CA LEU A 371 -33.74 -2.17 -1.80
C LEU A 371 -35.04 -2.06 -0.98
N ASN A 372 -36.20 -2.07 -1.63
CA ASN A 372 -37.49 -2.05 -0.95
C ASN A 372 -37.81 -3.36 -0.20
N GLU A 373 -37.12 -4.47 -0.51
CA GLU A 373 -37.25 -5.72 0.26
C GLU A 373 -36.50 -5.64 1.61
N TYR A 374 -35.49 -4.78 1.74
CA TYR A 374 -34.72 -4.61 2.97
C TYR A 374 -35.32 -3.58 3.94
N GLY A 375 -36.33 -2.82 3.54
CA GLY A 375 -36.91 -1.72 4.34
C GLY A 375 -38.23 -1.20 3.81
#